data_AF-A0A0J0YFD2-F1
#
_entry.id   AF-A0A0J0YFD2-F1
#
_cell.length_a   1.000
_cell.length_b   1.000
_cell.length_c   1.000
_cell.angle_alpha   90.00
_cell.angle_beta   90.00
_cell.angle_gamma   90.00
#
_symmetry.space_group_name_H-M   'P 1'
#
loop_
_entity.id
_entity.type
_entity.pdbx_description
1 polymer ?
#
loop_
_entity_poly.entity_id
_entity_poly.type
_entity_poly.pdbx_seq_one_letter_code
_entity_poly.pdbx_strand_id
1 'polypeptide(L)'
;MNLIRRSKKSTDATANTESPLNEIGDVSAVAQMFERLRKQNAQYDQAIAALVAANRITCGWDKPAEPEMTLTIQRDVLAALGDADALAKFDQEHQQALAQEQAARVKATQQVQEAPTRVKALEQYLNELAGQMVAGLDETLIDQEIRRIFRPSAQRMLEAAKHFVQAWREMQSVEGVLLQRVRLTHTRVTGDACTRYDHELIGRARDGELLPTLIEGLTFEELRDLNDQFTRTDSELVTALDNALRSAGFDGWGLKVYHPKGNSDERRIYAPDPNPPKKHLDPGHGLSTVVRVDV
;
A
#
# COMPACT_ATOMS: atom_id res chain seq x y z
N MET A 1 4.68 24.20 -55.86
CA MET A 1 4.06 22.96 -56.35
C MET A 1 4.21 21.89 -55.28
N ASN A 2 3.06 21.39 -54.82
CA ASN A 2 2.73 20.11 -54.15
C ASN A 2 3.68 19.56 -53.06
N LEU A 3 3.31 19.66 -51.78
CA LEU A 3 2.45 18.74 -51.02
C LEU A 3 3.02 17.30 -50.95
N ILE A 4 3.32 16.83 -49.74
CA ILE A 4 2.67 15.64 -49.12
C ILE A 4 3.09 15.50 -47.63
N ARG A 5 2.05 15.70 -46.79
CA ARG A 5 1.68 15.06 -45.52
C ARG A 5 2.59 15.11 -44.28
N ARG A 6 2.13 15.97 -43.36
CA ARG A 6 2.02 15.73 -41.91
C ARG A 6 1.92 14.23 -41.58
N SER A 7 2.90 13.69 -40.85
CA SER A 7 2.65 12.59 -39.92
C SER A 7 2.68 13.18 -38.51
N LYS A 8 1.55 13.74 -38.11
CA LYS A 8 1.24 14.03 -36.71
C LYS A 8 0.33 12.90 -36.24
N LYS A 9 0.95 11.77 -35.88
CA LYS A 9 0.34 10.72 -35.06
C LYS A 9 0.97 10.88 -33.67
N SER A 10 0.74 11.99 -32.96
CA SER A 10 -0.37 12.15 -32.03
C SER A 10 -0.85 10.80 -31.50
N THR A 11 -0.14 10.30 -30.49
CA THR A 11 -0.72 9.59 -29.33
C THR A 11 -1.99 8.81 -29.62
N ASP A 12 -1.84 7.64 -30.23
CA ASP A 12 -2.66 6.48 -29.82
C ASP A 12 -1.87 5.77 -28.72
N ALA A 13 -1.71 6.46 -27.59
CA ALA A 13 -1.70 5.75 -26.32
C ALA A 13 -3.14 5.29 -26.18
N THR A 14 -3.43 4.05 -26.55
CA THR A 14 -4.63 3.34 -26.11
C THR A 14 -4.51 3.10 -24.61
N ALA A 15 -4.49 4.20 -23.84
CA ALA A 15 -5.02 4.24 -22.50
C ALA A 15 -6.54 4.18 -22.66
N ASN A 16 -7.05 3.01 -23.09
CA ASN A 16 -8.28 2.52 -22.50
C ASN A 16 -7.92 2.19 -21.05
N THR A 17 -7.67 3.22 -20.25
CA THR A 17 -7.77 3.12 -18.80
C THR A 17 -9.25 2.99 -18.52
N GLU A 18 -9.81 1.81 -18.81
CA GLU A 18 -10.96 1.34 -18.06
C GLU A 18 -10.59 1.56 -16.60
N SER A 19 -11.40 2.37 -15.92
CA SER A 19 -11.15 2.70 -14.52
C SER A 19 -10.89 1.41 -13.75
N PRO A 20 -9.91 1.35 -12.83
CA PRO A 20 -9.69 0.16 -12.00
C PRO A 20 -10.96 -0.25 -11.22
N LEU A 21 -11.93 0.66 -11.10
CA LEU A 21 -13.26 0.41 -10.54
C LEU A 21 -14.12 -0.54 -11.40
N ASN A 22 -13.91 -0.60 -12.71
CA ASN A 22 -14.67 -1.47 -13.61
C ASN A 22 -14.36 -2.96 -13.38
N GLU A 23 -13.20 -3.26 -12.79
CA GLU A 23 -12.72 -4.63 -12.53
C GLU A 23 -13.14 -5.16 -11.16
N ILE A 24 -13.71 -4.30 -10.30
CA ILE A 24 -14.27 -4.71 -9.00
C ILE A 24 -15.39 -5.73 -9.22
N GLY A 25 -16.12 -5.63 -10.32
CA GLY A 25 -17.24 -6.53 -10.64
C GLY A 25 -18.41 -6.38 -9.68
N ASP A 26 -19.25 -7.41 -9.60
CA ASP A 26 -20.40 -7.42 -8.68
C ASP A 26 -19.96 -7.76 -7.25
N VAL A 27 -20.33 -6.91 -6.29
CA VAL A 27 -20.09 -7.08 -4.85
C VAL A 27 -21.40 -7.24 -4.06
N SER A 28 -22.52 -7.45 -4.75
CA SER A 28 -23.86 -7.49 -4.18
C SER A 28 -24.01 -8.56 -3.08
N ALA A 29 -23.45 -9.75 -3.27
CA ALA A 29 -23.53 -10.84 -2.30
C ALA A 29 -22.90 -10.47 -0.94
N VAL A 30 -21.67 -9.92 -0.96
CA VAL A 30 -20.98 -9.45 0.25
C VAL A 30 -21.69 -8.24 0.85
N ALA A 31 -22.19 -7.33 0.02
CA ALA A 31 -22.94 -6.17 0.47
C ALA A 31 -24.22 -6.57 1.23
N GLN A 32 -24.98 -7.53 0.70
CA GLN A 32 -26.18 -8.07 1.34
C GLN A 32 -25.86 -8.76 2.67
N MET A 33 -24.77 -9.54 2.72
CA MET A 33 -24.31 -10.16 3.96
C MET A 33 -23.93 -9.10 5.01
N PHE A 34 -23.20 -8.05 4.63
CA PHE A 34 -22.85 -6.96 5.53
C PHE A 34 -24.07 -6.15 5.98
N GLU A 35 -25.07 -5.96 5.12
CA GLU A 35 -26.32 -5.32 5.52
C GLU A 35 -27.07 -6.15 6.57
N ARG A 36 -27.14 -7.47 6.39
CA ARG A 36 -27.71 -8.39 7.38
C ARG A 36 -26.95 -8.31 8.71
N LEU A 37 -25.63 -8.35 8.67
CA LEU A 37 -24.79 -8.28 9.87
C LEU A 37 -24.98 -6.95 10.61
N ARG A 38 -25.08 -5.82 9.90
CA ARG A 38 -25.37 -4.51 10.51
C ARG A 38 -26.73 -4.49 11.21
N LYS A 39 -27.77 -5.10 10.61
CA LYS A 39 -29.10 -5.21 11.24
C LYS A 39 -29.05 -6.07 12.51
N GLN A 40 -28.33 -7.18 12.48
CA GLN A 40 -28.16 -8.06 13.64
C GLN A 40 -27.36 -7.37 14.76
N ASN A 41 -26.30 -6.62 14.43
CA ASN A 41 -25.55 -5.83 15.40
C ASN A 41 -26.45 -4.79 16.10
N ALA A 42 -27.27 -4.06 15.36
CA ALA A 42 -28.19 -3.09 15.95
C ALA A 42 -29.20 -3.75 16.91
N GLN A 43 -29.68 -4.96 16.57
CA GLN A 43 -30.54 -5.74 17.46
C GLN A 43 -29.78 -6.19 18.72
N TYR A 44 -28.53 -6.63 18.57
CA TYR A 44 -27.67 -7.06 19.66
C TYR A 44 -27.41 -5.90 20.64
N ASP A 45 -27.06 -4.72 20.12
CA ASP A 45 -26.80 -3.52 20.93
C ASP A 45 -28.06 -3.09 21.72
N GLN A 46 -29.24 -3.16 21.11
CA GLN A 46 -30.51 -2.89 21.81
C GLN A 46 -30.78 -3.91 22.93
N ALA A 47 -30.50 -5.19 22.69
CA ALA A 47 -30.67 -6.24 23.68
C ALA A 47 -29.67 -6.11 24.84
N ILE A 48 -28.42 -5.69 24.56
CA ILE A 48 -27.44 -5.36 25.59
C ILE A 48 -27.91 -4.18 26.43
N ALA A 49 -28.44 -3.12 25.83
CA ALA A 49 -28.98 -1.98 26.58
C ALA A 49 -30.13 -2.42 27.51
N ALA A 50 -31.03 -3.29 27.03
CA ALA A 50 -32.10 -3.86 27.85
C ALA A 50 -31.57 -4.74 28.99
N LEU A 51 -30.53 -5.55 28.73
CA LEU A 51 -29.89 -6.39 29.74
C LEU A 51 -29.24 -5.53 30.83
N VAL A 52 -28.55 -4.46 30.45
CA VAL A 52 -27.97 -3.49 31.39
C VAL A 52 -29.05 -2.88 32.27
N ALA A 53 -30.18 -2.43 31.68
CA ALA A 53 -31.29 -1.86 32.45
C ALA A 53 -31.88 -2.87 33.45
N ALA A 54 -32.10 -4.13 33.03
CA ALA A 54 -32.62 -5.17 33.91
C ALA A 54 -31.64 -5.53 35.05
N ASN A 55 -30.34 -5.56 34.75
CA ASN A 55 -29.29 -5.78 35.76
C ASN A 55 -29.21 -4.63 36.76
N ARG A 56 -29.34 -3.38 36.32
CA ARG A 56 -29.34 -2.21 37.22
C ARG A 56 -30.50 -2.24 38.21
N ILE A 57 -31.68 -2.71 37.80
CA ILE A 57 -32.81 -2.96 38.71
C ILE A 57 -32.48 -4.11 39.68
N THR A 58 -31.96 -5.22 39.16
CA THR A 58 -31.64 -6.43 39.95
C THR A 58 -30.58 -6.15 41.02
N CYS A 59 -29.56 -5.34 40.69
CA CYS A 59 -28.50 -4.92 41.61
C CYS A 59 -28.93 -3.76 42.54
N GLY A 60 -30.15 -3.25 42.39
CA GLY A 60 -30.69 -2.16 43.21
C GLY A 60 -30.10 -0.78 42.93
N TRP A 61 -29.44 -0.58 41.78
CA TRP A 61 -28.87 0.71 41.36
C TRP A 61 -29.94 1.63 40.75
N ASP A 62 -30.86 1.07 39.97
CA ASP A 62 -32.01 1.79 39.40
C ASP A 62 -33.31 1.23 39.97
N LYS A 63 -33.60 1.56 41.23
CA LYS A 63 -34.88 1.16 41.83
C LYS A 63 -36.01 1.90 41.12
N PRO A 64 -37.13 1.22 40.77
CA PRO A 64 -38.33 1.90 40.32
C PRO A 64 -38.74 2.96 41.34
N ALA A 65 -39.30 4.07 40.85
CA ALA A 65 -39.77 5.15 41.72
C ALA A 65 -40.65 4.57 42.84
N GLU A 66 -40.34 4.94 44.08
CA GLU A 66 -41.16 4.53 45.21
C GLU A 66 -42.57 5.07 44.98
N PRO A 67 -43.58 4.19 44.92
CA PRO A 67 -44.92 4.63 44.63
C PRO A 67 -45.45 5.48 45.79
N GLU A 68 -46.11 6.59 45.47
CA GLU A 68 -46.83 7.35 46.49
C GLU A 68 -47.89 6.45 47.15
N MET A 69 -48.10 6.66 48.45
CA MET A 69 -49.07 5.90 49.24
C MET A 69 -50.04 6.83 49.99
N THR A 70 -50.01 8.12 49.67
CA THR A 70 -50.67 9.16 50.47
C THR A 70 -52.18 8.96 50.47
N LEU A 71 -52.80 8.71 49.30
CA LEU A 71 -54.25 8.53 49.21
C LEU A 71 -54.66 7.18 49.77
N THR A 72 -53.86 6.13 49.55
CA THR A 72 -54.11 4.81 50.15
C THR A 72 -54.12 4.90 51.68
N ILE A 73 -53.14 5.56 52.28
CA ILE A 73 -53.05 5.72 53.75
C ILE A 73 -54.20 6.58 54.27
N GLN A 74 -54.55 7.68 53.61
CA GLN A 74 -55.68 8.53 54.01
C GLN A 74 -57.00 7.75 54.01
N ARG A 75 -57.22 6.93 52.98
CA ARG A 75 -58.37 6.03 52.89
C ARG A 75 -58.39 5.00 54.02
N ASP A 76 -57.26 4.37 54.30
CA ASP A 76 -57.14 3.34 55.35
C ASP A 76 -57.41 3.93 56.74
N VAL A 77 -56.95 5.16 57.00
CA VAL A 77 -57.23 5.89 58.24
C VAL A 77 -58.71 6.23 58.36
N LEU A 78 -59.34 6.74 57.29
CA LEU A 78 -60.78 7.02 57.29
C LEU A 78 -61.61 5.75 57.53
N ALA A 79 -61.22 4.63 56.93
CA ALA A 79 -61.85 3.35 57.17
C ALA A 79 -61.67 2.88 58.64
N ALA A 80 -60.49 3.08 59.23
CA ALA A 80 -60.21 2.71 60.62
C ALA A 80 -60.96 3.56 61.66
N LEU A 81 -61.24 4.84 61.34
CA LEU A 81 -62.04 5.73 62.20
C LEU A 81 -63.53 5.38 62.21
N GLY A 82 -64.00 4.57 61.26
CA GLY A 82 -65.40 4.11 61.19
C GLY A 82 -66.41 5.15 60.71
N ASP A 83 -65.95 6.29 60.16
CA ASP A 83 -66.81 7.32 59.58
C ASP A 83 -67.14 6.97 58.11
N ALA A 84 -68.29 6.32 57.92
CA ALA A 84 -68.73 5.84 56.61
C ALA A 84 -69.04 6.98 55.62
N ASP A 85 -69.53 8.12 56.10
CA ASP A 85 -69.89 9.26 55.25
C ASP A 85 -68.65 9.98 54.74
N ALA A 86 -67.64 10.17 55.60
CA ALA A 86 -66.36 10.73 55.21
C ALA A 86 -65.60 9.83 54.23
N LEU A 87 -65.63 8.50 54.46
CA LEU A 87 -65.00 7.52 53.55
C LEU A 87 -65.67 7.50 52.16
N ALA A 88 -67.00 7.53 52.10
CA ALA A 88 -67.73 7.52 50.83
C ALA A 88 -67.45 8.78 50.01
N LYS A 89 -67.38 9.95 50.67
CA LYS A 89 -67.01 11.21 50.02
C LYS A 89 -65.56 11.20 49.51
N PHE A 90 -64.62 10.69 50.30
CA PHE A 90 -63.23 10.52 49.89
C PHE A 90 -63.10 9.59 48.68
N ASP A 91 -63.75 8.43 48.70
CA ASP A 91 -63.71 7.46 47.61
C ASP A 91 -64.30 8.05 46.31
N GLN A 92 -65.35 8.89 46.41
CA GLN A 92 -65.92 9.58 45.26
C GLN A 92 -64.99 10.68 44.69
N GLU A 93 -64.31 11.45 45.55
CA GLU A 93 -63.43 12.54 45.15
C GLU A 93 -62.08 12.06 44.60
N HIS A 94 -61.55 10.93 45.11
CA HIS A 94 -60.19 10.46 44.82
C HIS A 94 -60.11 9.16 43.99
N GLN A 95 -61.24 8.64 43.49
CA GLN A 95 -61.30 7.34 42.80
C GLN A 95 -60.23 7.15 41.70
N GLN A 96 -60.08 8.14 40.80
CA GLN A 96 -59.13 8.05 39.69
C GLN A 96 -57.68 8.12 40.18
N ALA A 97 -57.41 8.98 41.16
CA ALA A 97 -56.06 9.16 41.71
C ALA A 97 -55.61 7.92 42.50
N LEU A 98 -56.50 7.30 43.29
CA LEU A 98 -56.26 6.00 43.94
C LEU A 98 -55.97 4.89 42.93
N ALA A 99 -56.71 4.85 41.82
CA ALA A 99 -56.47 3.86 40.77
C ALA A 99 -55.09 4.06 40.11
N GLN A 100 -54.67 5.32 39.88
CA GLN A 100 -53.35 5.63 39.35
C GLN A 100 -52.23 5.29 40.35
N GLU A 101 -52.40 5.62 41.62
CA GLU A 101 -51.49 5.26 42.71
C GLU A 101 -51.30 3.73 42.78
N GLN A 102 -52.40 2.98 42.76
CA GLN A 102 -52.38 1.53 42.77
C GLN A 102 -51.73 0.95 41.49
N ALA A 103 -52.02 1.51 40.32
CA ALA A 103 -51.39 1.07 39.07
C ALA A 103 -49.88 1.30 39.08
N ALA A 104 -49.41 2.45 39.60
CA ALA A 104 -48.00 2.76 39.73
C ALA A 104 -47.29 1.78 40.70
N ARG A 105 -47.93 1.44 41.83
CA ARG A 105 -47.45 0.44 42.79
C ARG A 105 -47.27 -0.94 42.17
N VAL A 106 -48.31 -1.42 41.48
CA VAL A 106 -48.29 -2.72 40.81
C VAL A 106 -47.17 -2.75 39.77
N LYS A 107 -47.05 -1.70 38.95
CA LYS A 107 -46.00 -1.58 37.95
C LYS A 107 -44.60 -1.59 38.56
N ALA A 108 -44.36 -0.82 39.61
CA ALA A 108 -43.06 -0.75 40.29
C ALA A 108 -42.68 -2.11 40.91
N THR A 109 -43.62 -2.75 41.59
CA THR A 109 -43.43 -4.07 42.21
C THR A 109 -43.15 -5.14 41.15
N GLN A 110 -43.92 -5.13 40.06
CA GLN A 110 -43.76 -6.07 38.96
C GLN A 110 -42.39 -5.92 38.28
N GLN A 111 -41.92 -4.68 38.06
CA GLN A 111 -40.59 -4.44 37.48
C GLN A 111 -39.46 -5.04 38.32
N VAL A 112 -39.51 -4.90 39.66
CA VAL A 112 -38.50 -5.49 40.55
C VAL A 112 -38.59 -7.02 40.55
N GLN A 113 -39.81 -7.57 40.62
CA GLN A 113 -40.01 -9.02 40.68
C GLN A 113 -39.59 -9.74 39.40
N GLU A 114 -39.84 -9.13 38.23
CA GLU A 114 -39.53 -9.72 36.94
C GLU A 114 -38.08 -9.51 36.51
N ALA A 115 -37.36 -8.53 37.07
CA ALA A 115 -36.02 -8.17 36.63
C ALA A 115 -35.03 -9.37 36.56
N PRO A 116 -34.93 -10.26 37.58
CA PRO A 116 -34.03 -11.42 37.51
C PRO A 116 -34.39 -12.40 36.39
N THR A 117 -35.68 -12.60 36.13
CA THR A 117 -36.16 -13.47 35.05
C THR A 117 -35.90 -12.83 33.68
N ARG A 118 -36.08 -11.51 33.56
CA ARG A 118 -35.77 -10.75 32.35
C ARG A 118 -34.28 -10.81 32.00
N VAL A 119 -33.39 -10.71 33.00
CA VAL A 119 -31.94 -10.87 32.80
C VAL A 119 -31.63 -12.22 32.15
N LYS A 120 -32.12 -13.32 32.73
CA LYS A 120 -31.91 -14.68 32.17
C LYS A 120 -32.44 -14.83 30.75
N ALA A 121 -33.64 -14.29 30.48
CA ALA A 121 -34.24 -14.34 29.14
C ALA A 121 -33.43 -13.52 28.12
N LEU A 122 -32.93 -12.35 28.51
CA LEU A 122 -32.09 -11.50 27.65
C LEU A 122 -30.73 -12.14 27.39
N GLU A 123 -30.11 -12.77 28.37
CA GLU A 123 -28.86 -13.54 28.17
C GLU A 123 -29.05 -14.69 27.18
N GLN A 124 -30.15 -15.44 27.31
CA GLN A 124 -30.46 -16.50 26.35
C GLN A 124 -30.70 -15.94 24.95
N TYR A 125 -31.49 -14.87 24.83
CA TYR A 125 -31.75 -14.21 23.54
C TYR A 125 -30.46 -13.70 22.89
N LEU A 126 -29.55 -13.08 23.66
CA LEU A 126 -28.25 -12.62 23.16
C LEU A 126 -27.37 -13.79 22.69
N ASN A 127 -27.38 -14.92 23.40
CA ASN A 127 -26.65 -16.12 22.97
C ASN A 127 -27.21 -16.69 21.65
N GLU A 128 -28.54 -16.75 21.51
CA GLU A 128 -29.19 -17.19 20.28
C GLU A 128 -28.88 -16.24 19.11
N LEU A 129 -28.94 -14.92 19.34
CA LEU A 129 -28.61 -13.91 18.34
C LEU A 129 -27.14 -14.00 17.90
N ALA A 130 -26.21 -14.17 18.84
CA ALA A 130 -24.80 -14.41 18.54
C ALA A 130 -24.60 -15.68 17.69
N GLY A 131 -25.29 -16.77 18.02
CA GLY A 131 -25.28 -17.99 17.22
C GLY A 131 -25.77 -17.77 15.79
N GLN A 132 -26.83 -16.98 15.59
CA GLN A 132 -27.35 -16.63 14.27
C GLN A 132 -26.40 -15.73 13.47
N MET A 133 -25.64 -14.87 14.14
CA MET A 133 -24.64 -14.01 13.50
C MET A 133 -23.48 -14.86 12.96
N VAL A 134 -22.94 -15.78 13.78
CA VAL A 134 -21.88 -16.69 13.36
C VAL A 134 -22.34 -17.60 12.23
N ALA A 135 -23.51 -18.21 12.35
CA ALA A 135 -24.06 -19.09 11.30
C ALA A 135 -24.37 -18.37 9.98
N GLY A 136 -24.59 -17.05 10.01
CA GLY A 136 -24.87 -16.24 8.84
C GLY A 136 -23.63 -15.60 8.21
N LEU A 137 -22.45 -15.74 8.80
CA LEU A 137 -21.20 -15.14 8.33
C LEU A 137 -20.39 -16.17 7.53
N ASP A 138 -20.17 -15.88 6.25
CA ASP A 138 -19.25 -16.65 5.42
C ASP A 138 -17.93 -15.88 5.25
N GLU A 139 -16.99 -16.12 6.16
CA GLU A 139 -15.66 -15.51 6.11
C GLU A 139 -14.87 -15.93 4.86
N THR A 140 -15.13 -17.12 4.33
CA THR A 140 -14.43 -17.63 3.15
C THR A 140 -14.86 -16.88 1.89
N LEU A 141 -16.16 -16.55 1.77
CA LEU A 141 -16.66 -15.70 0.71
C LEU A 141 -16.05 -14.29 0.77
N ILE A 142 -15.92 -13.71 1.97
CA ILE A 142 -15.30 -12.40 2.15
C ILE A 142 -13.84 -12.41 1.67
N ASP A 143 -13.05 -13.40 2.12
CA ASP A 143 -11.64 -13.51 1.74
C ASP A 143 -11.48 -13.71 0.22
N GLN A 144 -12.31 -14.57 -0.38
CA GLN A 144 -12.30 -14.80 -1.83
C GLN A 144 -12.61 -13.52 -2.60
N GLU A 145 -13.60 -12.75 -2.17
CA GLU A 145 -13.99 -11.50 -2.83
C GLU A 145 -12.92 -10.40 -2.67
N ILE A 146 -12.29 -10.27 -1.49
CA ILE A 146 -11.17 -9.34 -1.28
C ILE A 146 -10.02 -9.67 -2.25
N ARG A 147 -9.63 -10.95 -2.33
CA ARG A 147 -8.56 -11.40 -3.24
C ARG A 147 -8.94 -11.18 -4.70
N ARG A 148 -10.20 -11.47 -5.07
CA ARG A 148 -10.72 -11.27 -6.43
C ARG A 148 -10.63 -9.80 -6.85
N ILE A 149 -11.02 -8.88 -5.98
CA ILE A 149 -10.99 -7.43 -6.23
C ILE A 149 -9.54 -6.91 -6.31
N PHE A 150 -8.63 -7.43 -5.49
CA PHE A 150 -7.25 -6.97 -5.45
C PHE A 150 -6.41 -7.45 -6.65
N ARG A 151 -6.63 -8.70 -7.11
CA ARG A 151 -5.80 -9.39 -8.11
C ARG A 151 -5.52 -8.57 -9.39
N PRO A 152 -6.50 -7.91 -10.04
CA PRO A 152 -6.23 -7.12 -11.24
C PRO A 152 -5.23 -5.97 -11.02
N SER A 153 -5.28 -5.33 -9.84
CA SER A 153 -4.33 -4.27 -9.49
C SER A 153 -2.92 -4.81 -9.26
N ALA A 154 -2.79 -5.98 -8.62
CA ALA A 154 -1.51 -6.66 -8.49
C ALA A 154 -0.91 -7.05 -9.85
N GLN A 155 -1.74 -7.57 -10.77
CA GLN A 155 -1.31 -7.92 -12.12
C GLN A 155 -0.83 -6.71 -12.92
N ARG A 156 -1.55 -5.57 -12.86
CA ARG A 156 -1.08 -4.32 -13.47
C ARG A 156 0.29 -3.89 -12.96
N MET A 157 0.49 -3.97 -11.64
CA MET A 157 1.76 -3.61 -11.03
C MET A 157 2.89 -4.51 -11.54
N LEU A 158 2.65 -5.82 -11.64
CA LEU A 158 3.61 -6.76 -12.23
C LEU A 158 3.96 -6.37 -13.67
N GLU A 159 2.95 -6.15 -14.52
CA GLU A 159 3.18 -5.83 -15.93
C GLU A 159 3.94 -4.51 -16.10
N ALA A 160 3.60 -3.49 -15.30
CA ALA A 160 4.36 -2.24 -15.28
C ALA A 160 5.81 -2.46 -14.82
N ALA A 161 6.03 -3.28 -13.79
CA ALA A 161 7.37 -3.61 -13.32
C ALA A 161 8.19 -4.36 -14.38
N LYS A 162 7.59 -5.30 -15.12
CA LYS A 162 8.25 -5.99 -16.25
C LYS A 162 8.74 -5.00 -17.30
N HIS A 163 7.89 -4.06 -17.71
CA HIS A 163 8.28 -3.03 -18.68
C HIS A 163 9.39 -2.12 -18.15
N PHE A 164 9.31 -1.71 -16.88
CA PHE A 164 10.36 -0.92 -16.25
C PHE A 164 11.68 -1.69 -16.24
N VAL A 165 11.68 -2.94 -15.78
CA VAL A 165 12.90 -3.77 -15.70
C VAL A 165 13.50 -3.98 -17.08
N GLN A 166 12.68 -4.23 -18.10
CA GLN A 166 13.15 -4.34 -19.48
C GLN A 166 13.85 -3.05 -19.94
N ALA A 167 13.19 -1.89 -19.80
CA ALA A 167 13.76 -0.60 -20.21
C ALA A 167 15.03 -0.25 -19.40
N TRP A 168 15.05 -0.59 -18.11
CA TRP A 168 16.21 -0.41 -17.24
C TRP A 168 17.40 -1.25 -17.69
N ARG A 169 17.19 -2.54 -17.99
CA ARG A 169 18.23 -3.44 -18.50
C ARG A 169 18.78 -2.97 -19.84
N GLU A 170 17.92 -2.51 -20.74
CA GLU A 170 18.34 -1.94 -22.03
C GLU A 170 19.24 -0.72 -21.83
N MET A 171 18.84 0.21 -20.97
CA MET A 171 19.62 1.42 -20.67
C MET A 171 20.98 1.09 -20.04
N GLN A 172 21.03 0.17 -19.07
CA GLN A 172 22.29 -0.27 -18.45
C GLN A 172 23.23 -0.95 -19.44
N SER A 173 22.69 -1.80 -20.32
CA SER A 173 23.46 -2.43 -21.40
C SER A 173 24.06 -1.38 -22.34
N VAL A 174 23.27 -0.37 -22.74
CA VAL A 174 23.73 0.71 -23.62
C VAL A 174 24.84 1.54 -22.93
N GLU A 175 24.65 1.93 -21.67
CA GLU A 175 25.67 2.66 -20.92
C GLU A 175 26.98 1.86 -20.87
N GLY A 176 26.93 0.58 -20.49
CA GLY A 176 28.11 -0.27 -20.37
C GLY A 176 28.94 -0.32 -21.66
N VAL A 177 28.29 -0.53 -22.82
CA VAL A 177 29.00 -0.55 -24.11
C VAL A 177 29.53 0.82 -24.48
N LEU A 178 28.78 1.90 -24.25
CA LEU A 178 29.25 3.26 -24.55
C LEU A 178 30.46 3.66 -23.71
N LEU A 179 30.45 3.39 -22.40
CA LEU A 179 31.59 3.67 -21.52
C LEU A 179 32.83 2.85 -21.90
N GLN A 180 32.63 1.64 -22.43
CA GLN A 180 33.73 0.81 -22.93
C GLN A 180 34.28 1.31 -24.28
N ARG A 181 33.42 1.73 -25.20
CA ARG A 181 33.79 1.99 -26.61
C ARG A 181 34.08 3.46 -26.92
N VAL A 182 33.44 4.38 -26.22
CA VAL A 182 33.62 5.83 -26.39
C VAL A 182 34.58 6.34 -25.31
N ARG A 183 35.77 5.72 -25.25
CA ARG A 183 36.81 6.09 -24.29
C ARG A 183 37.76 7.10 -24.92
N LEU A 184 37.82 8.30 -24.36
CA LEU A 184 38.76 9.33 -24.76
C LEU A 184 40.00 9.29 -23.87
N THR A 185 41.16 9.06 -24.48
CA THR A 185 42.43 9.15 -23.76
C THR A 185 43.06 10.49 -24.06
N HIS A 186 43.18 11.32 -23.02
CA HIS A 186 43.78 12.64 -23.10
C HIS A 186 45.26 12.51 -22.74
N THR A 187 46.14 12.93 -23.65
CA THR A 187 47.60 12.88 -23.44
C THR A 187 48.20 14.22 -23.85
N ARG A 188 49.22 14.69 -23.14
CA ARG A 188 50.01 15.83 -23.62
C ARG A 188 50.92 15.38 -24.74
N VAL A 189 51.23 16.26 -25.68
CA VAL A 189 52.22 15.96 -26.73
C VAL A 189 53.62 15.65 -26.18
N THR A 190 53.88 15.89 -24.89
CA THR A 190 55.11 15.52 -24.16
C THR A 190 55.11 14.11 -23.59
N GLY A 191 54.03 13.34 -23.76
CA GLY A 191 53.92 11.94 -23.33
C GLY A 191 53.22 11.74 -21.98
N ASP A 192 52.96 12.80 -21.22
CA ASP A 192 52.25 12.71 -19.95
C ASP A 192 50.76 12.39 -20.17
N ALA A 193 50.23 11.40 -19.47
CA ALA A 193 48.79 11.15 -19.41
C ALA A 193 48.09 12.32 -18.69
N CYS A 194 47.00 12.84 -19.27
CA CYS A 194 46.12 13.77 -18.59
C CYS A 194 45.06 13.00 -17.78
N THR A 195 44.37 13.71 -16.88
CA THR A 195 43.21 13.17 -16.13
C THR A 195 42.24 12.47 -17.08
N ARG A 196 41.83 11.26 -16.69
CA ARG A 196 40.87 10.44 -17.41
C ARG A 196 39.51 11.15 -17.44
N TYR A 197 38.92 11.27 -18.62
CA TYR A 197 37.55 11.78 -18.76
C TYR A 197 36.60 10.60 -18.60
N ASP A 198 36.22 10.31 -17.37
CA ASP A 198 35.22 9.28 -17.07
C ASP A 198 33.81 9.89 -17.22
N HIS A 199 32.97 9.26 -18.04
CA HIS A 199 31.57 9.64 -18.19
C HIS A 199 30.75 8.85 -17.15
N GLU A 200 29.83 9.52 -16.46
CA GLU A 200 28.80 8.88 -15.63
C GLU A 200 27.46 9.17 -16.31
N LEU A 201 26.83 8.15 -16.92
CA LEU A 201 25.54 8.31 -17.60
C LEU A 201 24.38 7.90 -16.68
N ILE A 202 24.64 7.03 -15.71
CA ILE A 202 23.73 6.59 -14.66
C ILE A 202 24.42 6.72 -13.30
N GLY A 203 23.77 7.40 -12.34
CA GLY A 203 24.27 7.50 -10.97
C GLY A 203 24.17 6.19 -10.18
N ARG A 204 24.95 6.06 -9.10
CA ARG A 204 24.97 4.85 -8.26
C ARG A 204 23.59 4.54 -7.66
N ALA A 205 22.98 3.43 -8.10
CA ALA A 205 21.79 2.89 -7.45
C ALA A 205 22.12 2.44 -6.01
N ARG A 206 21.21 2.67 -5.06
CA ARG A 206 21.34 2.13 -3.69
C ARG A 206 20.97 0.65 -3.69
N ASP A 207 21.70 -0.15 -2.93
CA ASP A 207 21.43 -1.58 -2.75
C ASP A 207 20.07 -1.80 -2.06
N GLY A 208 19.26 -2.68 -2.64
CA GLY A 208 18.05 -3.23 -2.00
C GLY A 208 16.74 -2.84 -2.68
N GLU A 209 16.31 -3.72 -3.60
CA GLU A 209 14.92 -4.01 -3.99
C GLU A 209 14.14 -2.97 -4.81
N LEU A 210 13.83 -3.33 -6.06
CA LEU A 210 12.84 -2.66 -6.89
C LEU A 210 11.40 -2.99 -6.44
N LEU A 211 11.17 -4.24 -5.98
CA LEU A 211 9.91 -4.72 -5.45
C LEU A 211 10.11 -5.50 -4.13
N PRO A 212 9.17 -5.40 -3.18
CA PRO A 212 9.22 -6.17 -1.93
C PRO A 212 9.18 -7.68 -2.20
N THR A 213 9.79 -8.46 -1.31
CA THR A 213 9.86 -9.93 -1.37
C THR A 213 8.51 -10.66 -1.32
N LEU A 214 7.41 -9.95 -1.09
CA LEU A 214 6.05 -10.48 -1.11
C LEU A 214 5.06 -9.47 -1.71
N ILE A 215 4.40 -9.89 -2.80
CA ILE A 215 3.24 -9.22 -3.40
C ILE A 215 2.17 -10.29 -3.60
N GLU A 216 1.01 -10.10 -2.97
CA GLU A 216 -0.09 -11.07 -3.01
C GLU A 216 -0.54 -11.31 -4.46
N GLY A 217 -0.50 -12.57 -4.90
CA GLY A 217 -0.82 -12.97 -6.28
C GLY A 217 0.39 -13.16 -7.22
N LEU A 218 1.61 -12.93 -6.74
CA LEU A 218 2.87 -13.24 -7.44
C LEU A 218 3.67 -14.27 -6.64
N THR A 219 4.36 -15.19 -7.32
CA THR A 219 5.21 -16.15 -6.62
C THR A 219 6.50 -15.50 -6.14
N PHE A 220 7.08 -16.08 -5.08
CA PHE A 220 8.39 -15.66 -4.60
C PHE A 220 9.45 -15.80 -5.70
N GLU A 221 9.39 -16.87 -6.50
CA GLU A 221 10.30 -17.05 -7.63
C GLU A 221 10.14 -15.95 -8.68
N GLU A 222 8.92 -15.51 -9.01
CA GLU A 222 8.69 -14.41 -9.96
C GLU A 222 9.26 -13.07 -9.45
N LEU A 223 9.07 -12.79 -8.15
CA LEU A 223 9.60 -11.58 -7.51
C LEU A 223 11.13 -11.62 -7.38
N ARG A 224 11.69 -12.77 -7.02
CA ARG A 224 13.13 -12.99 -6.94
C ARG A 224 13.77 -12.91 -8.32
N ASP A 225 13.22 -13.58 -9.33
CA ASP A 225 13.78 -13.59 -10.68
C ASP A 225 13.72 -12.19 -11.31
N LEU A 226 12.70 -11.38 -10.98
CA LEU A 226 12.61 -9.98 -11.42
C LEU A 226 13.61 -9.06 -10.68
N ASN A 227 13.78 -9.25 -9.36
CA ASN A 227 14.82 -8.58 -8.59
C ASN A 227 16.25 -9.04 -9.00
N ASP A 228 16.43 -10.29 -9.42
CA ASP A 228 17.69 -10.82 -9.96
C ASP A 228 17.98 -10.20 -11.35
N GLN A 229 16.97 -10.05 -12.20
CA GLN A 229 17.08 -9.38 -13.50
C GLN A 229 17.45 -7.89 -13.39
N PHE A 230 17.05 -7.22 -12.30
CA PHE A 230 17.44 -5.83 -12.02
C PHE A 230 18.97 -5.65 -11.91
N THR A 231 19.73 -6.72 -11.65
CA THR A 231 21.20 -6.68 -11.55
C THR A 231 21.92 -7.21 -12.80
N ARG A 232 21.20 -7.66 -13.85
CA ARG A 232 21.79 -8.33 -15.02
C ARG A 232 21.59 -7.54 -16.32
N THR A 233 22.68 -7.30 -17.04
CA THR A 233 22.66 -6.75 -18.40
C THR A 233 22.04 -7.72 -19.41
N ASP A 234 21.48 -7.20 -20.50
CA ASP A 234 21.06 -7.98 -21.67
C ASP A 234 22.27 -8.33 -22.56
N SER A 235 22.66 -9.60 -22.59
CA SER A 235 23.83 -10.08 -23.33
C SER A 235 23.71 -10.00 -24.85
N GLU A 236 22.50 -10.15 -25.39
CA GLU A 236 22.28 -10.07 -26.85
C GLU A 236 22.39 -8.63 -27.32
N LEU A 237 21.74 -7.72 -26.60
CA LEU A 237 21.82 -6.28 -26.87
C LEU A 237 23.26 -5.77 -26.73
N VAL A 238 23.98 -6.17 -25.68
CA VAL A 238 25.39 -5.82 -25.49
C VAL A 238 26.22 -6.27 -26.70
N THR A 239 26.05 -7.51 -27.15
CA THR A 239 26.81 -8.06 -28.28
C THR A 239 26.49 -7.34 -29.60
N ALA A 240 25.21 -7.09 -29.86
CA ALA A 240 24.77 -6.40 -31.08
C ALA A 240 25.29 -4.96 -31.12
N LEU A 241 25.17 -4.22 -30.01
CA LEU A 241 25.65 -2.85 -29.90
C LEU A 241 27.19 -2.76 -29.99
N ASP A 242 27.91 -3.70 -29.36
CA ASP A 242 29.37 -3.80 -29.45
C ASP A 242 29.85 -3.94 -30.90
N ASN A 243 29.23 -4.84 -31.64
CA ASN A 243 29.56 -5.08 -33.05
C ASN A 243 29.22 -3.86 -33.93
N ALA A 244 28.05 -3.24 -33.71
CA ALA A 244 27.64 -2.05 -34.44
C ALA A 244 28.64 -0.88 -34.22
N LEU A 245 29.01 -0.62 -32.97
CA LEU A 245 29.96 0.46 -32.64
C LEU A 245 31.36 0.19 -33.19
N ARG A 246 31.86 -1.06 -33.11
CA ARG A 246 33.15 -1.43 -33.72
C ARG A 246 33.15 -1.24 -35.23
N SER A 247 32.10 -1.67 -35.92
CA SER A 247 31.99 -1.49 -37.38
C SER A 247 31.91 -0.02 -37.79
N ALA A 248 31.39 0.84 -36.92
CA ALA A 248 31.39 2.29 -37.09
C ALA A 248 32.73 2.97 -36.70
N GLY A 249 33.74 2.22 -36.24
CA GLY A 249 35.07 2.74 -35.90
C GLY A 249 35.27 3.10 -34.42
N PHE A 250 34.32 2.79 -33.54
CA PHE A 250 34.47 2.94 -32.09
C PHE A 250 35.09 1.67 -31.50
N ASP A 251 36.41 1.51 -31.60
CA ASP A 251 37.14 0.33 -31.13
C ASP A 251 37.54 0.38 -29.64
N GLY A 252 37.36 1.53 -28.98
CA GLY A 252 37.73 1.78 -27.58
C GLY A 252 39.21 2.12 -27.33
N TRP A 253 40.04 2.09 -28.38
CA TRP A 253 41.50 2.31 -28.29
C TRP A 253 42.00 3.45 -29.21
N GLY A 254 41.21 3.84 -30.22
CA GLY A 254 41.62 4.73 -31.30
C GLY A 254 41.46 6.23 -31.05
N LEU A 255 40.69 6.66 -30.04
CA LEU A 255 40.38 8.08 -29.83
C LEU A 255 41.33 8.73 -28.81
N LYS A 256 42.43 9.31 -29.32
CA LYS A 256 43.41 10.07 -28.54
C LYS A 256 43.26 11.57 -28.80
N VAL A 257 43.13 12.34 -27.72
CA VAL A 257 43.10 13.81 -27.77
C VAL A 257 44.44 14.32 -27.26
N TYR A 258 45.22 14.93 -28.15
CA TYR A 258 46.53 15.48 -27.80
C TYR A 258 46.41 16.95 -27.39
N HIS A 259 46.86 17.25 -26.18
CA HIS A 259 46.91 18.62 -25.66
C HIS A 259 48.25 19.28 -25.99
N PRO A 260 48.24 20.56 -26.42
CA PRO A 260 49.46 21.29 -26.72
C PRO A 260 50.31 21.49 -25.47
N LYS A 261 51.59 21.80 -25.69
CA LYS A 261 52.49 22.25 -24.62
C LYS A 261 52.01 23.56 -24.03
N GLY A 262 52.25 23.75 -22.72
CA GLY A 262 52.13 25.07 -22.11
C GLY A 262 53.25 26.00 -22.60
N ASN A 263 53.01 27.31 -22.58
CA ASN A 263 53.95 28.32 -23.12
C ASN A 263 55.35 28.29 -22.48
N SER A 264 55.50 27.71 -21.29
CA SER A 264 56.77 27.59 -20.55
C SER A 264 57.30 26.15 -20.47
N ASP A 265 56.71 25.19 -21.19
CA ASP A 265 57.18 23.80 -21.19
C ASP A 265 58.30 23.64 -22.23
N GLU A 266 59.54 23.40 -21.81
CA GLU A 266 60.72 23.28 -22.70
C GLU A 266 60.91 21.85 -23.25
N ARG A 267 60.17 20.85 -22.75
CA ARG A 267 60.34 19.44 -23.12
C ARG A 267 60.05 19.20 -24.60
N ARG A 268 60.78 18.30 -25.26
CA ARG A 268 60.52 17.96 -26.66
C ARG A 268 59.20 17.21 -26.81
N ILE A 269 58.59 17.29 -28.00
CA ILE A 269 57.43 16.46 -28.33
C ILE A 269 57.84 14.99 -28.21
N TYR A 270 57.02 14.21 -27.52
CA TYR A 270 57.21 12.78 -27.38
C TYR A 270 56.94 12.09 -28.73
N ALA A 271 57.98 11.46 -29.27
CA ALA A 271 57.95 10.77 -30.54
C ALA A 271 58.55 9.36 -30.37
N PRO A 272 57.75 8.38 -29.89
CA PRO A 272 58.23 7.01 -29.75
C PRO A 272 58.44 6.39 -31.13
N ASP A 273 59.63 5.84 -31.36
CA ASP A 273 59.93 5.07 -32.57
C ASP A 273 59.32 3.65 -32.42
N PRO A 274 58.37 3.25 -33.29
CA PRO A 274 57.76 1.93 -33.23
C PRO A 274 58.74 0.79 -33.56
N ASN A 275 59.89 1.09 -34.16
CA ASN A 275 60.88 0.09 -34.55
C ASN A 275 62.30 0.58 -34.24
N PRO A 276 62.64 0.73 -32.94
CA PRO A 276 63.85 1.41 -32.57
C PRO A 276 65.09 0.63 -33.05
N PRO A 277 66.14 1.33 -33.49
CA PRO A 277 67.38 0.68 -33.87
C PRO A 277 67.91 -0.17 -32.71
N LYS A 278 68.28 -1.43 -33.01
CA LYS A 278 68.77 -2.40 -32.00
C LYS A 278 70.05 -1.95 -31.28
N LYS A 279 70.75 -0.93 -31.80
CA LYS A 279 71.93 -0.32 -31.18
C LYS A 279 71.63 1.13 -30.85
N HIS A 280 71.99 1.52 -29.63
CA HIS A 280 71.91 2.89 -29.17
C HIS A 280 72.76 3.80 -30.06
N LEU A 281 72.16 4.85 -30.61
CA LEU A 281 72.87 5.93 -31.27
C LEU A 281 73.16 7.00 -30.20
N ASP A 282 74.42 7.31 -29.96
CA ASP A 282 74.89 8.27 -28.95
C ASP A 282 75.27 9.62 -29.61
N PRO A 283 75.35 10.79 -28.93
CA PRO A 283 74.53 11.37 -27.87
C PRO A 283 74.01 12.78 -28.28
N GLY A 284 73.70 13.04 -29.56
CA GLY A 284 73.31 14.37 -30.05
C GLY A 284 71.82 14.73 -29.85
N HIS A 285 71.02 13.76 -29.44
CA HIS A 285 69.57 13.88 -29.26
C HIS A 285 69.25 13.35 -27.86
N GLY A 286 69.33 14.23 -26.85
CA GLY A 286 69.22 13.85 -25.44
C GLY A 286 67.99 12.98 -25.12
N LEU A 287 68.16 12.11 -24.12
CA LEU A 287 67.21 11.16 -23.49
C LEU A 287 65.75 11.22 -24.00
N SER A 288 65.51 10.90 -25.28
CA SER A 288 64.21 10.41 -25.70
C SER A 288 64.16 8.97 -25.24
N THR A 289 63.61 8.75 -24.06
CA THR A 289 63.44 7.43 -23.44
C THR A 289 62.65 6.55 -24.41
N VAL A 290 63.36 5.72 -25.16
CA VAL A 290 62.77 4.71 -26.05
C VAL A 290 62.27 3.60 -25.15
N VAL A 291 61.04 3.72 -24.66
CA VAL A 291 60.37 2.64 -23.96
C VAL A 291 59.60 1.83 -24.99
N ARG A 292 59.86 0.51 -25.05
CA ARG A 292 59.04 -0.43 -25.82
C ARG A 292 57.58 -0.27 -25.39
N VAL A 293 56.70 -0.05 -26.35
CA VAL A 293 55.27 -0.26 -26.17
C VAL A 293 55.02 -1.72 -26.55
N ASP A 294 54.89 -2.60 -25.55
CA ASP A 294 54.35 -3.94 -25.79
C ASP A 294 52.87 -3.78 -26.15
N VAL A 295 52.47 -4.39 -27.26
CA VAL A 295 51.10 -4.41 -27.82
C VAL A 295 50.27 -5.45 -27.09
#